data_AF-A0A194PUL5-F1
#
_entry.id   AF-A0A194PUL5-F1
#
_cell.length_a   1.000
_cell.length_b   1.000
_cell.length_c   1.000
_cell.angle_alpha   90.00
_cell.angle_beta   90.00
_cell.angle_gamma   90.00
#
_symmetry.space_group_name_H-M   'P 1'
#
loop_
_entity.id
_entity.type
_entity.pdbx_description
1 polymer ?
#
loop_
_entity_poly.entity_id
_entity_poly.type
_entity_poly.pdbx_seq_one_letter_code
_entity_poly.pdbx_strand_id
1 'polypeptide(L)'
;MWTASLPVFFTLIVFGRTEKEKPELSDEIKEIIQHVHNECVAKTGVAEEDITNCENGIFKEDTKLKRYMYCLLEEASLIDDEGNVDYDMMVSLIPEQYYDRVHKMIFSCKHLDTPDKDKYQRVFDVHKCSYEKDPNVGSSLKTRCGCRNLAPSRSNDVDGGSRRWRLDSAYVHWRRPPSSAELFF
;
A
#
# COMPACT_ATOMS: atom_id res chain seq x y z
N MET A 1 -0.46 42.18 -39.18
CA MET A 1 -1.12 42.73 -37.98
C MET A 1 -1.72 41.62 -37.10
N TRP A 2 -0.98 40.56 -36.72
CA TRP A 2 -1.48 39.46 -35.86
C TRP A 2 -0.38 38.93 -34.89
N THR A 3 0.47 39.81 -34.36
CA THR A 3 1.55 39.43 -33.41
C THR A 3 1.19 39.65 -31.94
N ALA A 4 0.01 40.23 -31.65
CA ALA A 4 -0.40 40.55 -30.27
C ALA A 4 -1.25 39.46 -29.57
N SER A 5 -1.73 38.43 -30.29
CA SER A 5 -2.62 37.41 -29.72
C SER A 5 -1.90 36.18 -29.15
N LEU A 6 -0.65 35.94 -29.54
CA LEU A 6 0.17 34.80 -29.11
C LEU A 6 0.64 34.84 -27.64
N PRO A 7 1.05 35.99 -27.04
CA PRO A 7 1.51 35.99 -25.65
C PRO A 7 0.35 35.77 -24.66
N VAL A 8 -0.88 36.12 -25.01
CA VAL A 8 -2.07 35.90 -24.16
C VAL A 8 -2.47 34.42 -24.10
N PHE A 9 -2.29 33.68 -25.20
CA PHE A 9 -2.51 32.24 -25.20
C PHE A 9 -1.43 31.49 -24.40
N PHE A 10 -0.18 31.95 -24.48
CA PHE A 10 0.92 31.35 -23.72
C PHE A 10 0.80 31.57 -22.21
N THR A 11 0.25 32.70 -21.76
CA THR A 11 -0.01 32.93 -20.33
C THR A 11 -1.16 32.06 -19.80
N LEU A 12 -2.19 31.77 -20.59
CA LEU A 12 -3.27 30.85 -20.20
C LEU A 12 -2.80 29.39 -20.07
N ILE A 13 -1.83 28.95 -20.88
CA ILE A 13 -1.31 27.57 -20.82
C ILE A 13 -0.47 27.33 -19.56
N VAL A 14 0.14 28.36 -18.96
CA VAL A 14 0.96 28.22 -17.73
C VAL A 14 0.10 28.12 -16.47
N PHE A 15 -1.11 28.70 -16.45
CA PHE A 15 -2.05 28.58 -15.32
C PHE A 15 -2.88 27.27 -15.33
N GLY A 16 -2.82 26.48 -16.40
CA GLY A 16 -3.49 25.19 -16.51
C GLY A 16 -2.76 24.04 -15.80
N ARG A 17 -2.36 24.20 -14.54
CA ARG A 17 -2.09 23.05 -13.66
C ARG A 17 -3.35 22.84 -12.84
N THR A 18 -4.31 22.13 -13.41
CA THR A 18 -5.43 21.61 -12.62
C THR A 18 -4.87 20.72 -11.51
N GLU A 19 -5.29 21.04 -10.29
CA GLU A 19 -4.96 20.31 -9.09
C GLU A 19 -5.28 18.83 -9.30
N LYS A 20 -4.38 17.96 -8.84
CA LYS A 20 -4.72 16.56 -8.63
C LYS A 20 -5.79 16.57 -7.55
N GLU A 21 -7.06 16.59 -7.94
CA GLU A 21 -8.18 16.41 -7.02
C GLU A 21 -7.94 15.10 -6.28
N LYS A 22 -7.50 15.23 -5.02
CA LYS A 22 -7.54 14.11 -4.08
C LYS A 22 -9.03 13.82 -3.91
N PRO A 23 -9.46 12.56 -3.96
CA PRO A 23 -10.83 12.23 -3.60
C PRO A 23 -11.01 12.69 -2.15
N GLU A 24 -11.79 13.76 -1.95
CA GLU A 24 -12.20 14.20 -0.62
C GLU A 24 -13.13 13.12 -0.08
N LEU A 25 -12.55 12.15 0.65
CA LEU A 25 -13.34 11.21 1.43
C LEU A 25 -14.18 12.01 2.43
N SER A 26 -15.48 11.73 2.49
CA SER A 26 -16.37 12.33 3.49
C SER A 26 -15.89 12.01 4.90
N ASP A 27 -16.21 12.87 5.86
CA ASP A 27 -15.80 12.67 7.25
C ASP A 27 -16.39 11.38 7.84
N GLU A 28 -17.59 11.00 7.41
CA GLU A 28 -18.23 9.71 7.75
C GLU A 28 -17.35 8.50 7.35
N ILE A 29 -16.75 8.51 6.15
CA ILE A 29 -15.88 7.41 5.70
C ILE A 29 -14.59 7.38 6.51
N LYS A 30 -14.05 8.55 6.89
CA LYS A 30 -12.83 8.62 7.72
C LYS A 30 -13.07 8.03 9.11
N GLU A 31 -14.21 8.31 9.72
CA GLU A 31 -14.58 7.74 11.02
C GLU A 31 -14.70 6.21 10.96
N ILE A 32 -15.32 5.68 9.90
CA ILE A 32 -15.41 4.23 9.67
C ILE A 32 -14.02 3.62 9.52
N ILE A 33 -13.15 4.22 8.70
CA ILE A 33 -11.77 3.74 8.50
C ILE A 33 -11.00 3.73 9.83
N GLN A 34 -11.12 4.80 10.63
CA GLN A 34 -10.47 4.88 11.93
C GLN A 34 -11.00 3.83 12.91
N HIS A 35 -12.31 3.58 12.91
CA HIS A 35 -12.93 2.56 13.75
C HIS A 35 -12.37 1.16 13.43
N VAL A 36 -12.41 0.78 12.15
CA VAL A 36 -11.90 -0.51 11.65
C VAL A 36 -10.41 -0.66 11.94
N HIS A 37 -9.61 0.39 11.71
CA HIS A 37 -8.19 0.41 12.04
C HIS A 37 -7.96 0.13 13.53
N ASN A 38 -8.61 0.87 14.42
CA ASN A 38 -8.46 0.72 15.87
C ASN A 38 -8.86 -0.69 16.34
N GLU A 39 -9.94 -1.24 15.79
CA GLU A 39 -10.38 -2.60 16.09
C GLU A 39 -9.34 -3.64 15.67
N CYS A 40 -8.83 -3.54 14.44
CA CYS A 40 -7.82 -4.47 13.93
C CYS A 40 -6.47 -4.34 14.65
N VAL A 41 -6.07 -3.13 15.07
CA VAL A 41 -4.89 -2.93 15.93
C VAL A 41 -5.10 -3.63 17.28
N ALA A 42 -6.27 -3.45 17.90
CA ALA A 42 -6.59 -4.09 19.18
C ALA A 42 -6.63 -5.62 19.09
N LYS A 43 -7.20 -6.18 18.01
CA LYS A 43 -7.30 -7.64 17.79
C LYS A 43 -5.94 -8.28 17.53
N THR A 44 -5.05 -7.61 16.80
CA THR A 44 -3.81 -8.22 16.30
C THR A 44 -2.56 -7.82 17.10
N GLY A 45 -2.61 -6.69 17.79
CA GLY A 45 -1.49 -6.13 18.54
C GLY A 45 -0.30 -5.74 17.65
N VAL A 46 -0.56 -5.44 16.38
CA VAL A 46 0.42 -4.92 15.41
C VAL A 46 0.94 -3.56 15.89
N ALA A 47 2.19 -3.24 15.56
CA ALA A 47 2.76 -1.94 15.87
C ALA A 47 2.33 -0.91 14.81
N GLU A 48 1.95 0.29 15.24
CA GLU A 48 1.61 1.41 14.34
C GLU A 48 2.73 1.74 13.35
N GLU A 49 3.99 1.57 13.78
CA GLU A 49 5.15 1.73 12.91
C GLU A 49 5.14 0.73 11.75
N ASP A 50 4.76 -0.53 11.98
CA ASP A 50 4.71 -1.55 10.93
C ASP A 50 3.56 -1.26 9.94
N ILE A 51 2.43 -0.70 10.40
CA ILE A 51 1.34 -0.24 9.54
C ILE A 51 1.79 0.97 8.70
N THR A 52 2.36 1.98 9.34
CA THR A 52 2.87 3.19 8.67
C THR A 52 3.92 2.84 7.63
N ASN A 53 4.82 1.91 7.94
CA ASN A 53 5.82 1.40 7.01
C ASN A 53 5.16 0.72 5.81
N CYS A 54 4.14 -0.10 6.05
CA CYS A 54 3.38 -0.76 5.00
C CYS A 54 2.71 0.23 4.04
N GLU A 55 2.06 1.28 4.54
CA GLU A 55 1.46 2.34 3.72
C GLU A 55 2.50 3.05 2.84
N ASN A 56 3.71 3.20 3.37
CA ASN A 56 4.85 3.77 2.66
C ASN A 56 5.50 2.79 1.66
N GLY A 57 5.06 1.54 1.62
CA GLY A 57 5.54 0.49 0.71
C GLY A 57 6.68 -0.34 1.28
N ILE A 58 6.91 -0.28 2.59
CA ILE A 58 7.87 -1.09 3.33
C ILE A 58 7.11 -2.25 3.98
N PHE A 59 7.06 -3.37 3.26
CA PHE A 59 6.33 -4.56 3.68
C PHE A 59 7.21 -5.46 4.56
N LYS A 60 7.03 -5.36 5.88
CA LYS A 60 7.67 -6.26 6.83
C LYS A 60 6.96 -7.61 6.84
N GLU A 61 7.73 -8.70 6.82
CA GLU A 61 7.21 -10.07 6.90
C GLU A 61 6.80 -10.44 8.34
N ASP A 62 5.97 -9.62 8.98
CA ASP A 62 5.51 -9.81 10.36
C ASP A 62 4.13 -10.48 10.42
N THR A 63 3.95 -11.42 11.35
CA THR A 63 2.69 -12.18 11.46
C THR A 63 1.52 -11.30 11.91
N LYS A 64 1.77 -10.31 12.77
CA LYS A 64 0.71 -9.41 13.24
C LYS A 64 0.29 -8.46 12.14
N LEU A 65 1.24 -7.95 11.35
CA LEU A 65 0.93 -7.12 10.19
C LEU A 65 0.07 -7.88 9.15
N LYS A 66 0.40 -9.14 8.84
CA LYS A 66 -0.41 -9.97 7.93
C LYS A 66 -1.82 -10.20 8.47
N ARG A 67 -1.95 -10.47 9.76
CA ARG A 67 -3.25 -10.60 10.44
C ARG A 67 -4.04 -9.30 10.43
N TYR A 68 -3.36 -8.16 10.60
CA TYR A 68 -3.98 -6.85 10.53
C TYR A 68 -4.58 -6.60 9.14
N MET A 69 -3.84 -6.87 8.07
CA MET A 69 -4.37 -6.74 6.69
C MET A 69 -5.59 -7.61 6.43
N TYR A 70 -5.56 -8.86 6.91
CA TYR A 70 -6.71 -9.75 6.80
C TYR A 70 -7.92 -9.23 7.58
N CYS A 71 -7.69 -8.75 8.81
CA CYS A 71 -8.74 -8.15 9.64
C CYS A 71 -9.42 -6.99 8.93
N LEU A 72 -8.66 -6.11 8.25
CA LEU A 72 -9.27 -5.01 7.48
C LEU A 72 -10.25 -5.50 6.41
N LEU A 73 -9.92 -6.61 5.72
CA LEU A 73 -10.81 -7.20 4.72
C LEU A 73 -12.02 -7.88 5.36
N GLU A 74 -11.83 -8.52 6.53
CA GLU A 74 -12.89 -9.16 7.29
C GLU A 74 -13.91 -8.14 7.81
N GLU A 75 -13.47 -7.05 8.43
CA GLU A 75 -14.33 -5.95 8.89
C GLU A 75 -15.04 -5.25 7.72
N ALA A 76 -14.40 -5.19 6.55
CA ALA A 76 -15.01 -4.68 5.33
C ALA A 76 -16.00 -5.66 4.67
N SER A 77 -16.23 -6.85 5.26
CA SER A 77 -17.07 -7.91 4.70
C SER A 77 -16.63 -8.36 3.29
N LEU A 78 -15.32 -8.35 3.04
CA LEU A 78 -14.68 -8.78 1.79
C LEU A 78 -14.09 -10.20 1.88
N ILE A 79 -14.32 -10.86 3.01
CA ILE A 79 -13.89 -12.23 3.27
C ILE A 79 -15.16 -13.08 3.35
N ASP A 80 -15.20 -14.17 2.58
CA ASP A 80 -16.30 -15.13 2.62
C ASP A 80 -16.18 -16.10 3.83
N ASP A 81 -17.19 -16.95 4.01
CA ASP A 81 -17.25 -17.92 5.10
C ASP A 81 -16.13 -18.97 5.05
N GLU A 82 -15.49 -19.12 3.89
CA GLU A 82 -14.38 -20.05 3.65
C GLU A 82 -13.02 -19.36 3.90
N GLY A 83 -13.04 -18.06 4.20
CA GLY A 83 -11.88 -17.22 4.44
C GLY A 83 -11.24 -16.68 3.16
N ASN A 84 -11.86 -16.85 1.98
CA ASN A 84 -11.37 -16.35 0.71
C ASN A 84 -11.76 -14.87 0.50
N VAL A 85 -10.95 -14.14 -0.26
CA VAL A 85 -11.26 -12.73 -0.57
C VAL A 85 -12.27 -12.68 -1.72
N ASP A 86 -13.39 -11.99 -1.53
CA ASP A 86 -14.33 -11.68 -2.61
C ASP A 86 -13.81 -10.47 -3.41
N TYR A 87 -13.02 -10.77 -4.45
CA TYR A 87 -12.43 -9.76 -5.32
C TYR A 87 -13.47 -9.00 -6.15
N ASP A 88 -14.59 -9.63 -6.48
CA ASP A 88 -15.65 -9.01 -7.28
C ASP A 88 -16.41 -7.97 -6.43
N MET A 89 -16.72 -8.32 -5.18
CA MET A 89 -17.25 -7.39 -4.19
C MET A 89 -16.25 -6.25 -3.91
N MET A 90 -14.96 -6.58 -3.74
CA MET A 90 -13.91 -5.58 -3.48
C MET A 90 -13.84 -4.52 -4.58
N VAL A 91 -13.89 -4.93 -5.85
CA VAL A 91 -13.85 -3.96 -6.96
C VAL A 91 -15.15 -3.18 -7.13
N SER A 92 -16.29 -3.73 -6.70
CA SER A 92 -17.59 -3.05 -6.75
C SER A 92 -17.69 -1.85 -5.80
N LEU A 93 -16.90 -1.84 -4.71
CA LEU A 93 -16.81 -0.74 -3.76
C LEU A 93 -15.99 0.45 -4.28
N ILE A 94 -15.30 0.29 -5.42
CA ILE A 94 -14.40 1.29 -5.96
C ILE A 94 -15.20 2.30 -6.78
N PRO A 95 -15.04 3.62 -6.55
CA PRO A 95 -15.67 4.64 -7.37
C PRO A 95 -15.33 4.46 -8.86
N GLU A 96 -16.30 4.67 -9.75
CA GLU A 96 -16.16 4.43 -11.20
C GLU A 96 -14.91 5.08 -11.80
N GLN A 97 -14.55 6.29 -11.34
CA GLN A 97 -13.37 7.02 -11.79
C GLN A 97 -12.02 6.30 -11.57
N TYR A 98 -11.97 5.34 -10.64
CA TYR A 98 -10.79 4.54 -10.34
C TYR A 98 -10.94 3.06 -10.71
N TYR A 99 -12.14 2.63 -11.12
CA TYR A 99 -12.48 1.23 -11.33
C TYR A 99 -11.49 0.52 -12.25
N ASP A 100 -11.33 0.97 -13.50
CA ASP A 100 -10.48 0.29 -14.49
C ASP A 100 -9.03 0.12 -14.02
N ARG A 101 -8.49 1.16 -13.37
CA ARG A 101 -7.12 1.19 -12.86
C ARG A 101 -6.94 0.18 -11.73
N VAL A 102 -7.82 0.23 -10.73
CA VAL A 102 -7.70 -0.62 -9.54
C VAL A 102 -8.11 -2.07 -9.85
N HIS A 103 -9.14 -2.28 -10.66
CA HIS A 103 -9.55 -3.59 -11.17
C HIS A 103 -8.39 -4.27 -11.88
N LYS A 104 -7.74 -3.60 -12.84
CA LYS A 104 -6.58 -4.17 -13.57
C LYS A 104 -5.42 -4.50 -12.64
N MET A 105 -5.16 -3.65 -11.64
CA MET A 105 -4.12 -3.88 -10.64
C MET A 105 -4.41 -5.14 -9.82
N ILE A 106 -5.58 -5.22 -9.18
CA ILE A 106 -5.98 -6.35 -8.31
C ILE A 106 -6.02 -7.65 -9.12
N PHE A 107 -6.67 -7.67 -10.29
CA PHE A 107 -6.81 -8.87 -11.09
C PHE A 107 -5.48 -9.36 -11.69
N SER A 108 -4.47 -8.48 -11.80
CA SER A 108 -3.12 -8.91 -12.15
C SER A 108 -2.39 -9.64 -11.02
N CYS A 109 -2.85 -9.49 -9.77
CA CYS A 109 -2.23 -10.04 -8.56
C CYS A 109 -3.06 -11.15 -7.90
N LYS A 110 -4.35 -11.29 -8.19
CA LYS A 110 -5.25 -12.27 -7.56
C LYS A 110 -4.78 -13.73 -7.66
N HIS A 111 -3.96 -14.05 -8.67
CA HIS A 111 -3.37 -15.39 -8.83
C HIS A 111 -2.40 -15.78 -7.70
N LEU A 112 -2.02 -14.84 -6.82
CA LEU A 112 -1.23 -15.08 -5.62
C LEU A 112 -2.09 -15.52 -4.43
N ASP A 113 -3.40 -15.30 -4.49
CA ASP A 113 -4.35 -15.89 -3.56
C ASP A 113 -4.54 -17.36 -3.93
N THR A 114 -3.74 -18.20 -3.30
CA THR A 114 -3.72 -19.63 -3.54
C THR A 114 -4.01 -20.39 -2.24
N PRO A 115 -4.83 -21.45 -2.28
CA PRO A 115 -5.28 -22.17 -1.09
C PRO A 115 -4.20 -23.01 -0.40
N ASP A 116 -3.02 -23.15 -1.01
CA ASP A 116 -1.85 -23.84 -0.44
C ASP A 116 -1.11 -23.01 0.62
N LYS A 117 -1.41 -21.71 0.72
CA LYS A 117 -0.81 -20.80 1.69
C LYS A 117 -1.74 -20.51 2.86
N ASP A 118 -1.14 -20.14 3.99
CA ASP A 118 -1.87 -19.56 5.11
C ASP A 118 -2.67 -18.32 4.66
N LYS A 119 -3.92 -18.21 5.14
CA LYS A 119 -4.86 -17.14 4.76
C LYS A 119 -4.33 -15.72 4.96
N TYR A 120 -3.48 -15.50 5.96
CA TYR A 120 -2.88 -14.20 6.20
C TYR A 120 -1.76 -13.91 5.19
N GLN A 121 -1.03 -14.94 4.76
CA GLN A 121 0.03 -14.80 3.76
C GLN A 121 -0.52 -14.48 2.36
N ARG A 122 -1.58 -15.17 1.92
CA ARG A 122 -2.19 -14.91 0.59
C ARG A 122 -2.70 -13.47 0.45
N VAL A 123 -3.38 -12.93 1.46
CA VAL A 123 -3.80 -11.52 1.48
C VAL A 123 -2.61 -10.56 1.38
N PHE A 124 -1.58 -10.82 2.19
CA PHE A 124 -0.36 -10.01 2.19
C PHE A 124 0.36 -10.02 0.84
N ASP A 125 0.49 -11.19 0.20
CA ASP A 125 1.13 -11.34 -1.11
C ASP A 125 0.39 -10.55 -2.20
N VAL A 126 -0.94 -10.61 -2.20
CA VAL A 126 -1.78 -9.87 -3.15
C VAL A 126 -1.67 -8.37 -2.93
N HIS A 127 -1.68 -7.92 -1.67
CA HIS A 127 -1.57 -6.50 -1.34
C HIS A 127 -0.20 -5.93 -1.73
N LYS A 128 0.88 -6.67 -1.43
CA LYS A 128 2.24 -6.32 -1.85
C LYS A 128 2.38 -6.23 -3.36
N CYS A 129 1.88 -7.23 -4.10
CA CYS A 129 1.88 -7.21 -5.57
C CYS A 129 1.09 -6.00 -6.11
N SER A 130 -0.09 -5.71 -5.52
CA SER A 130 -0.92 -4.58 -5.93
C SER A 130 -0.17 -3.25 -5.76
N TYR A 131 0.54 -3.08 -4.65
CA TYR A 131 1.37 -1.91 -4.40
C TYR A 131 2.53 -1.77 -5.41
N GLU A 132 3.18 -2.88 -5.79
CA GLU A 132 4.23 -2.87 -6.81
C GLU A 132 3.71 -2.48 -8.19
N LYS A 133 2.49 -2.91 -8.54
CA LYS A 133 1.83 -2.57 -9.80
C LYS A 133 1.41 -1.11 -9.85
N ASP A 134 0.87 -0.60 -8.76
CA ASP A 134 0.47 0.80 -8.69
C ASP A 134 0.69 1.42 -7.31
N PRO A 135 1.89 1.98 -7.08
CA PRO A 135 2.21 2.56 -5.79
C PRO A 135 1.39 3.82 -5.49
N ASN A 136 0.70 4.41 -6.49
CA ASN A 136 -0.10 5.62 -6.28
C ASN A 136 -1.51 5.32 -5.73
N VAL A 137 -1.97 4.05 -5.72
CA VAL A 137 -3.25 3.67 -5.09
C VAL A 137 -3.16 3.73 -3.57
N GLY A 138 -2.07 3.23 -2.98
CA GLY A 138 -1.86 3.23 -1.52
C GLY A 138 -1.34 4.56 -0.97
N SER A 139 -1.31 5.62 -1.77
CA SER A 139 -0.36 6.70 -1.53
C SER A 139 -0.92 8.08 -1.87
N SER A 140 -2.03 8.43 -1.21
CA SER A 140 -2.41 9.84 -1.03
C SER A 140 -1.42 10.63 -0.15
N LEU A 141 -0.43 9.96 0.48
CA LEU A 141 0.60 10.56 1.34
C LEU A 141 2.01 10.59 0.71
N LYS A 142 2.17 10.12 -0.53
CA LYS A 142 3.49 9.89 -1.14
C LYS A 142 3.98 11.06 -1.95
N THR A 143 4.43 12.09 -1.25
CA THR A 143 5.15 13.18 -1.93
C THR A 143 6.52 13.49 -1.34
N ARG A 144 7.18 12.57 -0.60
CA ARG A 144 8.62 12.79 -0.26
C ARG A 144 9.44 11.66 0.38
N CYS A 145 9.43 10.42 -0.14
CA CYS A 145 10.59 9.53 0.07
C CYS A 145 10.68 8.50 -1.05
N GLY A 146 11.79 8.56 -1.80
CA GLY A 146 12.00 7.84 -3.05
C GLY A 146 12.49 6.40 -2.87
N CYS A 147 12.03 5.56 -3.79
CA CYS A 147 12.77 4.57 -4.58
C CYS A 147 13.97 3.86 -3.93
N ARG A 148 13.93 2.53 -3.83
CA ARG A 148 14.42 1.60 -4.87
C ARG A 148 14.49 0.16 -4.33
N ASN A 149 14.21 -0.78 -5.23
CA ASN A 149 14.56 -2.21 -5.18
C ASN A 149 13.70 -3.10 -4.29
N LEU A 150 12.79 -3.85 -4.92
CA LEU A 150 12.66 -5.30 -4.71
C LEU A 150 11.86 -5.89 -5.89
N ALA A 151 12.56 -6.19 -6.97
CA ALA A 151 12.24 -7.33 -7.84
C ALA A 151 13.53 -7.67 -8.64
N PRO A 152 13.75 -8.91 -9.11
CA PRO A 152 13.02 -10.16 -8.86
C PRO A 152 13.97 -11.31 -8.43
N SER A 153 13.48 -12.38 -7.82
CA SER A 153 14.21 -13.66 -7.87
C SER A 153 13.29 -14.87 -7.87
N ARG A 154 12.97 -15.32 -9.09
CA ARG A 154 12.86 -16.76 -9.36
C ARG A 154 13.39 -17.04 -10.77
N SER A 155 14.71 -17.14 -10.89
CA SER A 155 15.35 -17.91 -11.95
C SER A 155 15.97 -19.14 -11.30
N ASN A 156 15.54 -20.30 -11.78
CA ASN A 156 16.18 -21.58 -11.50
C ASN A 156 17.58 -21.54 -12.09
N ASP A 157 18.62 -21.67 -11.26
CA ASP A 157 19.91 -22.17 -11.70
C ASP A 157 20.51 -23.05 -10.60
N VAL A 158 20.73 -24.29 -11.00
CA VAL A 158 21.47 -25.33 -10.31
C VAL A 158 22.95 -25.00 -10.47
N ASP A 159 23.70 -24.82 -9.38
CA ASP A 159 25.05 -25.36 -9.28
C ASP A 159 25.66 -25.18 -7.88
N GLY A 160 26.29 -26.26 -7.41
CA GLY A 160 26.87 -26.39 -6.09
C GLY A 160 28.12 -25.54 -5.87
N GLY A 161 28.32 -25.12 -4.62
CA GLY A 161 29.54 -24.44 -4.20
C GLY A 161 29.47 -23.94 -2.77
N SER A 162 29.94 -24.77 -1.83
CA SER A 162 30.18 -24.45 -0.43
C SER A 162 30.92 -23.11 -0.24
N ARG A 163 30.29 -22.11 0.40
CA ARG A 163 31.00 -21.05 1.15
C ARG A 163 30.20 -20.59 2.37
N ARG A 164 30.59 -21.15 3.52
CA ARG A 164 30.66 -20.57 4.87
C ARG A 164 30.20 -19.09 4.98
N TRP A 165 29.01 -18.86 5.53
CA TRP A 165 28.56 -17.53 5.93
C TRP A 165 29.34 -17.06 7.17
N ARG A 166 30.20 -16.08 6.95
CA ARG A 166 30.85 -15.30 8.02
C ARG A 166 29.84 -14.24 8.47
N LEU A 167 29.44 -14.31 9.74
CA LEU A 167 28.70 -13.27 10.43
C LEU A 167 29.65 -12.06 10.57
N ASP A 168 29.33 -10.95 9.92
CA ASP A 168 29.97 -9.66 10.25
C ASP A 168 28.89 -8.63 10.56
N SER A 169 28.95 -8.17 11.81
CA SER A 169 28.24 -7.04 12.39
C SER A 169 28.27 -5.82 11.50
N ALA A 170 27.09 -5.29 11.17
CA ALA A 170 26.91 -3.88 10.85
C ALA A 170 25.82 -3.33 11.77
N TYR A 171 26.27 -2.62 12.80
CA TYR A 171 25.47 -1.75 13.65
C TYR A 171 24.62 -0.81 12.78
N VAL A 172 23.32 -1.07 12.66
CA VAL A 172 22.35 -0.07 12.20
C VAL A 172 21.91 0.71 13.44
N HIS A 173 22.36 1.95 13.51
CA HIS A 173 22.00 2.87 14.58
C HIS A 173 20.53 3.27 14.41
N TRP A 174 19.64 2.63 15.17
CA TRP A 174 18.26 3.04 15.33
C TRP A 174 18.21 4.44 15.95
N ARG A 175 18.00 5.49 15.16
CA ARG A 175 17.47 6.75 15.71
C ARG A 175 16.00 6.48 16.07
N ARG A 176 15.71 6.41 17.37
CA ARG A 176 14.34 6.42 17.89
C ARG A 176 13.61 7.67 17.37
N PRO A 177 12.35 7.57 16.92
CA PRO A 177 11.51 8.76 16.79
C PRO A 177 11.25 9.38 18.18
N PRO A 178 11.13 10.70 18.30
CA PRO A 178 10.83 11.34 19.58
C PRO A 178 9.46 10.90 20.07
N SER A 179 9.37 10.56 21.35
CA SER A 179 8.10 10.33 22.05
C SER A 179 7.22 11.59 21.97
N SER A 180 5.92 11.36 21.91
CA SER A 180 4.79 12.26 21.69
C SER A 180 4.56 13.38 22.74
N ALA A 181 5.63 14.01 23.26
CA ALA A 181 5.56 15.04 24.31
C ALA A 181 6.13 16.43 23.92
N GLU A 182 6.56 16.66 22.68
CA GLU A 182 7.16 17.95 22.26
C GLU A 182 6.43 18.67 21.11
N LEU A 183 5.10 18.55 21.02
CA LEU A 183 4.30 19.27 20.02
C LEU A 183 3.21 20.19 20.60
N PHE A 184 3.33 20.55 21.88
CA PHE A 184 2.60 21.68 22.46
C PHE A 184 3.60 22.69 23.01
N PHE A 185 4.09 23.59 22.15
CA PHE A 185 4.36 25.01 22.41
C PHE A 185 4.61 25.75 21.09
#